data_AF-A0A5A8DM85-F1
#
_entry.id   AF-A0A5A8DM85-F1
#
_cell.length_a   1.000
_cell.length_b   1.000
_cell.length_c   1.000
_cell.angle_alpha   90.00
_cell.angle_beta   90.00
_cell.angle_gamma   90.00
#
_symmetry.space_group_name_H-M   'P 1'
#
loop_
_entity.id
_entity.type
_entity.pdbx_description
1 polymer ?
#
loop_
_entity_poly.entity_id
_entity_poly.type
_entity_poly.pdbx_seq_one_letter_code
_entity_poly.pdbx_strand_id
1 'polypeptide(L)'
;MVVYVAAYPLLSLLVLRRNKLIVKRDQVCRALAARDPRYKTREYMTEEVWLFRRKYNRLYYLFRPGKATYWIALILLRKFLIAFTALMFRSTPSYQLAFSLLVMFGAYALQVRNLPYMSPSDYDRTVRHHLLQAGIADTLHTRSDHWRIREEMTAVEEAYNPGGARTGAWRDAALGAAFADLEEDKATNVSFAMFLVDYNAVESVLLACGVLVNLSGIMFLSNRFNDPELMSYYTEEYDQLAIAVATLILLSCVYFGLLLAFEVFFMLNPERAAWCVALCTSRAKREKMAKKISGEDDKTKARASARAGGKTVGDFHMEQSMLVSSRAASDAANADFASGALESDALPTEKQWEAVQAQLQSKIRAAKWGSFTQMPYQGAYAAEAAGSDAH
;
A
#
# COMPACT_ATOMS: atom_id res chain seq x y z
N MET A 1 -33.98 -4.79 17.94
CA MET A 1 -32.69 -4.06 18.08
C MET A 1 -31.48 -4.93 17.79
N VAL A 2 -31.32 -6.11 18.43
CA VAL A 2 -30.18 -7.01 18.18
C VAL A 2 -30.05 -7.43 16.70
N VAL A 3 -31.18 -7.78 16.06
CA VAL A 3 -31.20 -8.13 14.62
C VAL A 3 -30.68 -6.98 13.76
N TYR A 4 -31.04 -5.73 14.06
CA TYR A 4 -30.59 -4.57 13.29
C TYR A 4 -29.08 -4.30 13.49
N VAL A 5 -28.60 -4.42 14.74
CA VAL A 5 -27.19 -4.22 15.10
C VAL A 5 -26.29 -5.28 14.48
N ALA A 6 -26.76 -6.53 14.37
CA ALA A 6 -26.03 -7.62 13.71
C ALA A 6 -26.21 -7.64 12.19
N ALA A 7 -27.38 -7.22 11.68
CA ALA A 7 -27.67 -7.22 10.25
C ALA A 7 -26.73 -6.29 9.48
N TYR A 8 -26.49 -5.08 9.96
CA TYR A 8 -25.58 -4.14 9.28
C TYR A 8 -24.15 -4.70 9.06
N PRO A 9 -23.42 -5.16 10.10
CA PRO A 9 -22.07 -5.71 9.92
C PRO A 9 -22.08 -6.96 9.04
N LEU A 10 -23.05 -7.87 9.21
CA LEU A 10 -23.15 -9.09 8.41
C LEU A 10 -23.46 -8.80 6.94
N LEU A 11 -24.45 -7.93 6.67
CA LEU A 11 -24.80 -7.53 5.30
C LEU A 11 -23.63 -6.81 4.62
N SER A 12 -22.94 -5.91 5.33
CA SER A 12 -21.76 -5.23 4.78
C SER A 12 -20.65 -6.21 4.38
N LEU A 13 -20.40 -7.23 5.22
CA LEU A 13 -19.43 -8.28 4.95
C LEU A 13 -19.87 -9.15 3.76
N LEU A 14 -21.13 -9.59 3.75
CA LEU A 14 -21.66 -10.46 2.70
C LEU A 14 -21.66 -9.78 1.33
N VAL A 15 -22.13 -8.53 1.26
CA VAL A 15 -22.16 -7.74 0.02
C VAL A 15 -20.74 -7.52 -0.51
N LEU A 16 -19.79 -7.18 0.35
CA LEU A 16 -18.40 -6.98 -0.06
C LEU A 16 -17.69 -8.30 -0.42
N ARG A 17 -17.98 -9.39 0.28
CA ARG A 17 -17.39 -10.71 -0.01
C ARG A 17 -17.89 -11.31 -1.32
N ARG A 18 -19.17 -11.13 -1.64
CA ARG A 18 -19.75 -11.61 -2.90
C ARG A 18 -19.27 -10.79 -4.10
N ASN A 19 -19.06 -9.49 -3.91
CA ASN A 19 -18.66 -8.56 -4.97
C ASN A 19 -17.19 -8.14 -4.90
N LYS A 20 -16.29 -9.03 -4.44
CA LYS A 20 -14.86 -8.72 -4.24
C LYS A 20 -14.17 -8.17 -5.50
N LEU A 21 -14.45 -8.75 -6.66
CA LEU A 21 -13.85 -8.35 -7.93
C LEU A 21 -14.33 -6.96 -8.36
N ILE A 22 -15.63 -6.71 -8.27
CA ILE A 22 -16.28 -5.42 -8.55
C ILE A 22 -15.67 -4.32 -7.68
N VAL A 23 -15.49 -4.58 -6.38
CA VAL A 23 -14.86 -3.66 -5.42
C VAL A 23 -13.41 -3.40 -5.77
N LYS A 24 -12.62 -4.44 -6.05
CA LYS A 24 -11.20 -4.30 -6.43
C LYS A 24 -11.05 -3.47 -7.70
N ARG A 25 -11.87 -3.74 -8.73
CA ARG A 25 -11.86 -2.98 -9.98
C ARG A 25 -12.17 -1.51 -9.73
N ASP A 26 -13.20 -1.20 -8.93
CA ASP A 26 -13.54 0.17 -8.60
C ASP A 26 -12.40 0.93 -7.89
N GLN A 27 -11.72 0.26 -6.97
CA GLN A 27 -10.59 0.82 -6.23
C GLN A 27 -9.40 1.11 -7.15
N VAL A 28 -9.12 0.23 -8.12
CA VAL A 28 -8.06 0.44 -9.14
C VAL A 28 -8.43 1.60 -10.07
N CYS A 29 -9.67 1.63 -10.59
CA CYS A 29 -10.14 2.74 -11.42
C CYS A 29 -10.05 4.10 -10.68
N ARG A 30 -10.29 4.12 -9.37
CA ARG A 30 -10.17 5.34 -8.57
C ARG A 30 -8.73 5.77 -8.36
N ALA A 31 -7.82 4.82 -8.12
CA ALA A 31 -6.40 5.09 -8.06
C ALA A 31 -5.90 5.71 -9.37
N LEU A 32 -6.43 5.21 -10.50
CA LEU A 32 -6.15 5.74 -11.83
C LEU A 32 -6.82 7.09 -12.09
N ALA A 33 -8.01 7.32 -11.56
CA ALA A 33 -8.71 8.60 -11.65
C ALA A 33 -7.93 9.77 -11.02
N ALA A 34 -7.05 9.48 -10.06
CA ALA A 34 -6.14 10.47 -9.49
C ALA A 34 -5.00 10.87 -10.46
N ARG A 35 -4.65 10.00 -11.41
CA ARG A 35 -3.65 10.28 -12.46
C ARG A 35 -4.30 10.89 -13.70
N ASP A 36 -5.42 10.33 -14.14
CA ASP A 36 -6.18 10.79 -15.29
C ASP A 36 -7.68 10.85 -14.92
N PRO A 37 -8.30 12.03 -14.90
CA PRO A 37 -9.71 12.21 -14.54
C PRO A 37 -10.70 11.35 -15.35
N ARG A 38 -10.32 10.86 -16.53
CA ARG A 38 -11.16 10.01 -17.41
C ARG A 38 -11.69 8.76 -16.71
N TYR A 39 -10.89 8.15 -15.82
CA TYR A 39 -11.29 6.93 -15.10
C TYR A 39 -12.36 7.18 -14.01
N LYS A 40 -12.79 8.43 -13.82
CA LYS A 40 -13.94 8.79 -12.99
C LYS A 40 -15.27 8.66 -13.75
N THR A 41 -15.24 8.77 -15.07
CA THR A 41 -16.44 8.86 -15.92
C THR A 41 -17.07 7.49 -16.16
N ARG A 42 -18.36 7.46 -16.54
CA ARG A 42 -19.13 6.22 -16.72
C ARG A 42 -18.57 5.38 -17.87
N GLU A 43 -18.03 6.02 -18.90
CA GLU A 43 -17.62 5.39 -20.15
C GLU A 43 -16.38 4.50 -19.96
N TYR A 44 -15.53 4.81 -18.97
CA TYR A 44 -14.34 4.01 -18.64
C TYR A 44 -14.63 2.92 -17.59
N MET A 45 -15.89 2.50 -17.47
CA MET A 45 -16.33 1.54 -16.46
C MET A 45 -17.51 0.68 -16.95
N THR A 46 -17.48 -0.63 -16.71
CA THR A 46 -18.64 -1.48 -16.98
C THR A 46 -19.83 -1.07 -16.11
N GLU A 47 -21.04 -1.23 -16.65
CA GLU A 47 -22.30 -0.86 -16.00
C GLU A 47 -22.44 -1.38 -14.55
N GLU A 48 -22.06 -2.63 -14.32
CA GLU A 48 -22.14 -3.27 -13.01
C GLU A 48 -21.32 -2.54 -11.92
N VAL A 49 -20.09 -2.13 -12.24
CA VAL A 49 -19.25 -1.41 -11.25
C VAL A 49 -19.73 0.02 -11.07
N TRP A 50 -20.26 0.66 -12.11
CA TRP A 50 -20.82 2.01 -11.96
C TRP A 50 -22.04 2.01 -11.03
N LEU A 51 -22.96 1.06 -11.22
CA LEU A 51 -24.12 0.88 -10.34
C LEU A 51 -23.69 0.54 -8.91
N PHE A 52 -22.70 -0.34 -8.76
CA PHE A 52 -22.17 -0.70 -7.45
C PHE A 52 -21.51 0.49 -6.74
N ARG A 53 -20.72 1.29 -7.47
CA ARG A 53 -20.12 2.55 -6.97
C ARG A 53 -21.22 3.49 -6.47
N ARG A 54 -22.26 3.73 -7.27
CA ARG A 54 -23.33 4.67 -6.90
C ARG A 54 -24.04 4.25 -5.60
N LYS A 55 -24.18 2.95 -5.34
CA LYS A 55 -24.84 2.41 -4.15
C LYS A 55 -23.93 2.25 -2.93
N TYR A 56 -22.69 1.80 -3.12
CA TYR A 56 -21.82 1.33 -2.02
C TYR A 56 -20.47 2.04 -1.92
N ASN A 57 -20.17 3.07 -2.74
CA ASN A 57 -18.86 3.74 -2.75
C ASN A 57 -18.37 4.13 -1.36
N ARG A 58 -19.22 4.75 -0.53
CA ARG A 58 -18.86 5.18 0.84
C ARG A 58 -18.37 4.04 1.74
N LEU A 59 -18.80 2.81 1.51
CA LEU A 59 -18.48 1.67 2.36
C LEU A 59 -17.02 1.24 2.24
N TYR A 60 -16.46 1.25 1.04
CA TYR A 60 -15.11 0.76 0.78
C TYR A 60 -14.16 1.86 0.28
N TYR A 61 -14.61 3.12 0.31
CA TYR A 61 -13.88 4.22 -0.31
C TYR A 61 -12.44 4.36 0.18
N LEU A 62 -12.26 4.22 1.50
CA LEU A 62 -11.02 4.50 2.20
C LEU A 62 -9.98 3.37 2.10
N PHE A 63 -10.36 2.17 1.66
CA PHE A 63 -9.51 0.98 1.74
C PHE A 63 -8.72 0.73 0.46
N ARG A 64 -7.57 0.06 0.61
CA ARG A 64 -6.79 -0.48 -0.52
C ARG A 64 -7.51 -1.63 -1.24
N PRO A 65 -7.17 -1.89 -2.52
CA PRO A 65 -7.68 -3.04 -3.26
C PRO A 65 -7.46 -4.35 -2.51
N GLY A 66 -8.53 -5.12 -2.34
CA GLY A 66 -8.53 -6.42 -1.67
C GLY A 66 -8.61 -6.38 -0.14
N LYS A 67 -8.25 -5.27 0.51
CA LYS A 67 -8.23 -5.17 1.98
C LYS A 67 -9.59 -4.84 2.61
N ALA A 68 -10.45 -4.14 1.88
CA ALA A 68 -11.75 -3.67 2.37
C ALA A 68 -12.60 -4.78 3.03
N THR A 69 -12.62 -5.98 2.44
CA THR A 69 -13.57 -7.04 2.81
C THR A 69 -13.36 -7.62 4.20
N TYR A 70 -12.11 -7.80 4.63
CA TYR A 70 -11.79 -8.31 5.96
C TYR A 70 -11.55 -7.16 6.94
N TRP A 71 -11.04 -6.02 6.47
CA TRP A 71 -10.69 -4.92 7.36
C TRP A 71 -11.91 -4.24 8.00
N ILE A 72 -12.99 -4.06 7.23
CA ILE A 72 -14.25 -3.55 7.77
C ILE A 72 -14.78 -4.48 8.87
N ALA A 73 -14.65 -5.80 8.67
CA ALA A 73 -15.03 -6.79 9.68
C ALA A 73 -14.22 -6.63 10.96
N LEU A 74 -12.90 -6.43 10.85
CA LEU A 74 -12.02 -6.21 12.00
C LEU A 74 -12.35 -4.92 12.76
N ILE A 75 -12.65 -3.82 12.07
CA ILE A 75 -13.08 -2.56 12.71
C ILE A 75 -14.40 -2.75 13.46
N LEU A 76 -15.35 -3.45 12.86
CA LEU A 76 -16.65 -3.73 13.47
C LEU A 76 -16.51 -4.68 14.66
N LEU A 77 -15.67 -5.71 14.53
CA LEU A 77 -15.33 -6.63 15.62
C LEU A 77 -14.70 -5.88 16.80
N ARG A 78 -13.76 -4.96 16.55
CA ARG A 78 -13.16 -4.11 17.59
C ARG A 78 -14.21 -3.31 18.35
N LYS A 79 -15.10 -2.62 17.63
CA LYS A 79 -16.18 -1.82 18.24
C LYS A 79 -17.14 -2.70 19.05
N PHE A 80 -17.46 -3.87 18.52
CA PHE A 80 -18.26 -4.87 19.21
C PHE A 80 -17.57 -5.35 20.50
N LEU A 81 -16.29 -5.69 20.45
CA LEU A 81 -15.52 -6.13 21.62
C LEU A 81 -15.43 -5.04 22.69
N ILE A 82 -15.25 -3.78 22.32
CA ILE A 82 -15.24 -2.65 23.28
C ILE A 82 -16.63 -2.46 23.93
N ALA A 83 -17.71 -2.59 23.16
CA ALA A 83 -19.05 -2.51 23.73
C ALA A 83 -19.37 -3.73 24.63
N PHE A 84 -18.93 -4.91 24.21
CA PHE A 84 -19.08 -6.15 24.96
C PHE A 84 -18.39 -6.07 26.32
N THR A 85 -17.18 -5.52 26.39
CA THR A 85 -16.44 -5.39 27.66
C THR A 85 -17.07 -4.41 28.62
N ALA A 86 -17.54 -3.28 28.10
CA ALA A 86 -18.27 -2.29 28.88
C ALA A 86 -19.56 -2.87 29.50
N LEU A 87 -20.22 -3.81 28.81
CA LEU A 87 -21.42 -4.48 29.31
C LEU A 87 -21.11 -5.63 30.28
N MET A 88 -20.14 -6.49 29.93
CA MET A 88 -19.81 -7.70 30.68
C MET A 88 -19.18 -7.35 32.04
N PHE A 89 -18.26 -6.38 32.07
CA PHE A 89 -17.50 -6.02 33.27
C PHE A 89 -17.98 -4.74 33.97
N ARG A 90 -19.27 -4.37 33.80
CA ARG A 90 -19.81 -3.10 34.33
C ARG A 90 -19.62 -2.91 35.84
N SER A 91 -19.52 -4.00 36.60
CA SER A 91 -19.36 -3.98 38.06
C SER A 91 -17.90 -3.90 38.51
N THR A 92 -16.94 -4.07 37.59
CA THR A 92 -15.51 -4.17 37.90
C THR A 92 -14.71 -3.35 36.90
N PRO A 93 -14.43 -2.07 37.20
CA PRO A 93 -13.80 -1.16 36.24
C PRO A 93 -12.38 -1.60 35.84
N SER A 94 -11.64 -2.23 36.76
CA SER A 94 -10.28 -2.71 36.48
C SER A 94 -10.25 -3.79 35.38
N TYR A 95 -11.18 -4.75 35.42
CA TYR A 95 -11.31 -5.77 34.37
C TYR A 95 -11.81 -5.18 33.05
N GLN A 96 -12.70 -4.19 33.11
CA GLN A 96 -13.18 -3.49 31.92
C GLN A 96 -12.03 -2.79 31.18
N LEU A 97 -11.16 -2.07 31.90
CA LEU A 97 -10.03 -1.36 31.31
C LEU A 97 -8.94 -2.33 30.82
N ALA A 98 -8.65 -3.40 31.56
CA ALA A 98 -7.69 -4.42 31.15
C ALA A 98 -8.09 -5.14 29.86
N PHE A 99 -9.37 -5.52 29.71
CA PHE A 99 -9.83 -6.13 28.46
C PHE A 99 -9.89 -5.10 27.32
N SER A 100 -10.33 -3.87 27.59
CA SER A 100 -10.28 -2.78 26.61
C SER A 100 -8.87 -2.56 26.07
N LEU A 101 -7.85 -2.59 26.95
CA LEU A 101 -6.44 -2.53 26.59
C LEU A 101 -6.04 -3.66 25.64
N LEU A 102 -6.41 -4.91 25.96
CA LEU A 102 -6.12 -6.08 25.12
C LEU A 102 -6.70 -5.92 23.70
N VAL A 103 -7.95 -5.47 23.60
CA VAL A 103 -8.64 -5.25 22.32
C VAL A 103 -7.98 -4.13 21.52
N MET A 104 -7.66 -3.01 22.17
CA MET A 104 -7.01 -1.86 21.53
C MET A 104 -5.58 -2.20 21.07
N PHE A 105 -4.82 -2.95 21.89
CA PHE A 105 -3.48 -3.41 21.54
C PHE A 105 -3.50 -4.40 20.36
N GLY A 106 -4.42 -5.36 20.36
CA GLY A 106 -4.60 -6.28 19.23
C GLY A 106 -4.96 -5.55 17.94
N ALA A 107 -5.85 -4.55 18.02
CA ALA A 107 -6.19 -3.70 16.88
C ALA A 107 -5.00 -2.87 16.39
N TYR A 108 -4.19 -2.32 17.30
CA TYR A 108 -2.96 -1.60 16.96
C TYR A 108 -1.95 -2.51 16.22
N ALA A 109 -1.68 -3.70 16.74
CA ALA A 109 -0.75 -4.65 16.12
C ALA A 109 -1.21 -5.08 14.72
N LEU A 110 -2.51 -5.30 14.54
CA LEU A 110 -3.09 -5.60 13.23
C LEU A 110 -2.96 -4.41 12.27
N GLN A 111 -3.19 -3.18 12.74
CA GLN A 111 -3.12 -1.95 11.94
C GLN A 111 -1.69 -1.71 11.41
N VAL A 112 -0.68 -1.81 12.28
CA VAL A 112 0.73 -1.58 11.93
C VAL A 112 1.21 -2.58 10.89
N ARG A 113 0.79 -3.85 10.98
CA ARG A 113 1.18 -4.87 9.99
C ARG A 113 0.47 -4.74 8.65
N ASN A 114 -0.81 -4.37 8.65
CA ASN A 114 -1.64 -4.49 7.45
C ASN A 114 -1.80 -3.20 6.64
N LEU A 115 -1.63 -2.01 7.21
CA LEU A 115 -1.75 -0.71 6.50
C LEU A 115 -2.94 -0.68 5.51
N PRO A 116 -4.18 -0.74 6.02
CA PRO A 116 -5.39 -1.04 5.24
C PRO A 116 -5.89 0.13 4.37
N TYR A 117 -5.61 1.37 4.77
CA TYR A 117 -6.18 2.57 4.15
C TYR A 117 -5.35 3.02 2.96
N MET A 118 -6.02 3.70 2.04
CA MET A 118 -5.46 4.23 0.80
C MET A 118 -5.45 5.76 0.90
N SER A 119 -4.29 6.32 1.24
CA SER A 119 -4.09 7.78 1.23
C SER A 119 -3.94 8.28 -0.22
N PRO A 120 -4.28 9.54 -0.54
CA PRO A 120 -4.09 10.09 -1.88
C PRO A 120 -2.66 9.97 -2.42
N SER A 121 -1.67 9.95 -1.52
CA SER A 121 -0.27 9.70 -1.84
C SER A 121 0.02 8.30 -2.36
N ASP A 122 -0.80 7.32 -1.95
CA ASP A 122 -0.60 5.89 -2.18
C ASP A 122 -1.28 5.38 -3.47
N TYR A 123 -2.00 6.25 -4.18
CA TYR A 123 -2.73 5.90 -5.40
C TYR A 123 -1.79 5.38 -6.50
N ASP A 124 -0.69 6.07 -6.77
CA ASP A 124 0.25 5.69 -7.83
C ASP A 124 0.96 4.35 -7.50
N ARG A 125 1.37 4.16 -6.24
CA ARG A 125 1.91 2.89 -5.75
C ARG A 125 0.92 1.74 -5.93
N THR A 126 -0.36 1.99 -5.67
CA THR A 126 -1.42 0.97 -5.79
C THR A 126 -1.63 0.55 -7.25
N VAL A 127 -1.59 1.50 -8.17
CA VAL A 127 -1.69 1.22 -9.62
C VAL A 127 -0.50 0.40 -10.09
N ARG A 128 0.73 0.82 -9.75
CA ARG A 128 1.96 0.10 -10.10
C ARG A 128 1.96 -1.34 -9.61
N HIS A 129 1.59 -1.54 -8.35
CA HIS A 129 1.48 -2.87 -7.75
C HIS A 129 0.43 -3.73 -8.46
N HIS A 130 -0.73 -3.15 -8.81
CA HIS A 130 -1.75 -3.87 -9.57
C HIS A 130 -1.25 -4.28 -10.96
N LEU A 131 -0.56 -3.38 -11.67
CA LEU A 131 0.01 -3.66 -12.99
C LEU A 131 1.11 -4.73 -12.94
N LEU A 132 2.00 -4.68 -11.94
CA LEU A 132 3.01 -5.72 -11.71
C LEU A 132 2.36 -7.09 -11.52
N GLN A 133 1.38 -7.18 -10.62
CA GLN A 133 0.69 -8.45 -10.35
C GLN A 133 -0.07 -8.96 -11.57
N ALA A 134 -0.66 -8.06 -12.35
CA ALA A 134 -1.31 -8.42 -13.61
C ALA A 134 -0.29 -8.89 -14.66
N GLY A 135 0.88 -8.25 -14.76
CA GLY A 135 1.97 -8.66 -15.66
C GLY A 135 2.57 -10.01 -15.29
N ILE A 136 2.82 -10.24 -14.00
CA ILE A 136 3.30 -11.54 -13.50
C ILE A 136 2.28 -12.64 -13.80
N ALA A 137 1.00 -12.39 -13.57
CA ALA A 137 -0.06 -13.36 -13.87
C ALA A 137 -0.18 -13.67 -15.37
N ASP A 138 0.05 -12.66 -16.22
CA ASP A 138 0.10 -12.81 -17.68
C ASP A 138 1.27 -13.72 -18.09
N THR A 139 2.48 -13.47 -17.55
CA THR A 139 3.67 -14.31 -17.81
C THR A 139 3.53 -15.74 -17.30
N LEU A 140 2.81 -15.94 -16.20
CA LEU A 140 2.56 -17.25 -15.59
C LEU A 140 1.30 -17.92 -16.16
N HIS A 141 0.63 -17.31 -17.15
CA HIS A 141 -0.66 -17.74 -17.68
C HIS A 141 -1.68 -18.12 -16.58
N THR A 142 -1.64 -17.39 -15.47
CA THR A 142 -2.47 -17.66 -14.29
C THR A 142 -3.65 -16.70 -14.28
N ARG A 143 -4.88 -17.24 -14.13
CA ARG A 143 -6.12 -16.45 -13.99
C ARG A 143 -6.23 -15.76 -12.62
N SER A 144 -5.32 -14.85 -12.33
CA SER A 144 -5.39 -14.02 -11.12
C SER A 144 -6.46 -12.92 -11.26
N ASP A 145 -6.99 -12.45 -10.13
CA ASP A 145 -7.91 -11.30 -10.10
C ASP A 145 -7.33 -10.06 -10.79
N HIS A 146 -6.01 -9.87 -10.69
CA HIS A 146 -5.31 -8.72 -11.27
C HIS A 146 -5.26 -8.78 -12.79
N TRP A 147 -5.06 -9.97 -13.35
CA TRP A 147 -5.12 -10.21 -14.78
C TRP A 147 -6.53 -9.92 -15.34
N ARG A 148 -7.59 -10.45 -14.70
CA ARG A 148 -8.98 -10.23 -15.12
C ARG A 148 -9.37 -8.75 -15.15
N ILE A 149 -9.02 -8.03 -14.08
CA ILE A 149 -9.32 -6.60 -13.97
C ILE A 149 -8.57 -5.81 -15.05
N ARG A 150 -7.31 -6.17 -15.35
CA ARG A 150 -6.54 -5.52 -16.41
C ARG A 150 -7.19 -5.74 -17.77
N GLU A 151 -7.60 -6.96 -18.08
CA GLU A 151 -8.24 -7.33 -19.36
C GLU A 151 -9.57 -6.60 -19.56
N GLU A 152 -10.45 -6.63 -18.56
CA GLU A 152 -11.73 -5.91 -18.59
C GLU A 152 -11.50 -4.40 -18.79
N MET A 153 -10.46 -3.86 -18.15
CA MET A 153 -10.13 -2.44 -18.26
C MET A 153 -9.58 -2.09 -19.65
N THR A 154 -8.73 -2.94 -20.24
CA THR A 154 -8.26 -2.76 -21.62
C THR A 154 -9.40 -2.84 -22.61
N ALA A 155 -10.34 -3.78 -22.44
CA ALA A 155 -11.50 -3.92 -23.31
C ALA A 155 -12.41 -2.67 -23.27
N VAL A 156 -12.63 -2.11 -22.08
CA VAL A 156 -13.41 -0.87 -21.92
C VAL A 156 -12.71 0.33 -22.56
N GLU A 157 -11.40 0.47 -22.38
CA GLU A 157 -10.62 1.55 -22.99
C GLU A 157 -10.61 1.46 -24.53
N GLU A 158 -10.49 0.24 -25.07
CA GLU A 158 -10.50 -0.01 -26.51
C GLU A 158 -11.88 0.22 -27.13
N ALA A 159 -12.94 -0.21 -26.45
CA ALA A 159 -14.32 0.05 -26.88
C ALA A 159 -14.64 1.56 -26.93
N TYR A 160 -14.08 2.35 -26.01
CA TYR A 160 -14.29 3.79 -25.99
C TYR A 160 -13.39 4.55 -26.98
N ASN A 161 -12.15 4.11 -27.18
CA ASN A 161 -11.18 4.81 -28.02
C ASN A 161 -10.35 3.82 -28.88
N PRO A 162 -10.96 3.24 -29.93
CA PRO A 162 -10.29 2.28 -30.80
C PRO A 162 -9.11 2.94 -31.53
N GLY A 163 -7.92 2.33 -31.45
CA GLY A 163 -6.72 2.83 -32.13
C GLY A 163 -5.96 3.97 -31.43
N GLY A 164 -6.30 4.30 -30.18
CA GLY A 164 -5.55 5.30 -29.42
C GLY A 164 -4.12 4.86 -29.11
N ALA A 165 -3.12 5.39 -29.81
CA ALA A 165 -1.69 5.11 -29.58
C ALA A 165 -1.16 5.35 -28.13
N ARG A 166 -1.99 5.92 -27.24
CA ARG A 166 -1.66 6.23 -25.84
C ARG A 166 -2.24 5.25 -24.80
N THR A 167 -3.14 4.34 -25.17
CA THR A 167 -3.84 3.46 -24.19
C THR A 167 -2.93 2.39 -23.55
N GLY A 168 -1.89 1.94 -24.26
CA GLY A 168 -0.88 1.01 -23.72
C GLY A 168 0.37 1.69 -23.16
N ALA A 169 0.86 2.75 -23.80
CA ALA A 169 2.15 3.35 -23.49
C ALA A 169 2.31 3.81 -22.03
N TRP A 170 1.23 4.30 -21.41
CA TRP A 170 1.28 4.70 -19.99
C TRP A 170 1.37 3.50 -19.04
N ARG A 171 0.77 2.36 -19.41
CA ARG A 171 0.82 1.10 -18.66
C ARG A 171 2.22 0.52 -18.73
N ASP A 172 2.80 0.49 -19.93
CA ASP A 172 4.15 -0.03 -20.14
C ASP A 172 5.18 0.82 -19.37
N ALA A 173 5.04 2.14 -19.41
CA ALA A 173 5.86 3.04 -18.60
C ALA A 173 5.65 2.85 -17.09
N ALA A 174 4.41 2.65 -16.63
CA ALA A 174 4.09 2.42 -15.23
C ALA A 174 4.58 1.05 -14.73
N LEU A 175 4.51 0.03 -15.58
CA LEU A 175 5.01 -1.32 -15.32
C LEU A 175 6.54 -1.30 -15.26
N GLY A 176 7.21 -0.64 -16.21
CA GLY A 176 8.66 -0.44 -16.19
C GLY A 176 9.12 0.32 -14.94
N ALA A 177 8.42 1.38 -14.54
CA ALA A 177 8.70 2.09 -13.28
C ALA A 177 8.48 1.20 -12.04
N ALA A 178 7.48 0.32 -12.07
CA ALA A 178 7.21 -0.59 -10.97
C ALA A 178 8.29 -1.69 -10.85
N PHE A 179 8.80 -2.20 -11.98
CA PHE A 179 9.97 -3.09 -11.98
C PHE A 179 11.23 -2.37 -11.49
N ALA A 180 11.45 -1.12 -11.89
CA ALA A 180 12.57 -0.31 -11.41
C ALA A 180 12.48 -0.02 -9.89
N ASP A 181 11.27 0.22 -9.36
CA ASP A 181 11.05 0.37 -7.90
C ASP A 181 11.39 -0.92 -7.12
N LEU A 182 11.27 -2.11 -7.72
CA LEU A 182 11.69 -3.37 -7.09
C LEU A 182 13.22 -3.54 -7.07
N GLU A 183 13.92 -2.97 -8.06
CA GLU A 183 15.38 -2.99 -8.15
C GLU A 183 16.02 -1.89 -7.29
N GLU A 184 15.35 -0.74 -7.16
CA GLU A 184 15.83 0.40 -6.39
C GLU A 184 15.19 0.42 -4.99
N ASP A 185 15.66 -0.49 -4.13
CA ASP A 185 15.36 -0.53 -2.70
C ASP A 185 16.09 0.63 -1.98
N LYS A 186 15.90 1.87 -2.45
CA LYS A 186 16.43 3.07 -1.80
C LYS A 186 15.37 3.66 -0.90
N ALA A 187 15.72 3.74 0.38
CA ALA A 187 15.10 4.56 1.40
C ALA A 187 14.97 6.03 0.91
N THR A 188 13.91 6.32 0.18
CA THR A 188 13.52 7.71 -0.07
C THR A 188 13.06 8.28 1.25
N ASN A 189 13.70 9.38 1.67
CA ASN A 189 13.22 10.24 2.75
C ASN A 189 11.82 10.75 2.40
N VAL A 190 10.80 9.97 2.76
CA VAL A 190 9.41 10.39 2.65
C VAL A 190 9.27 11.59 3.58
N SER A 191 8.85 12.74 3.03
CA SER A 191 8.67 13.96 3.81
C SER A 191 7.79 13.65 5.03
N PHE A 192 8.26 13.98 6.23
CA PHE A 192 7.56 13.72 7.49
C PHE A 192 6.12 14.26 7.47
N ALA A 193 5.89 15.38 6.78
CA ALA A 193 4.56 15.94 6.57
C ALA A 193 3.62 15.02 5.77
N MET A 194 4.14 14.27 4.81
CA MET A 194 3.37 13.30 4.00
C MET A 194 3.05 12.03 4.79
N PHE A 195 3.91 11.68 5.76
CA PHE A 195 3.65 10.61 6.72
C PHE A 195 2.58 11.02 7.75
N LEU A 196 2.66 12.25 8.29
CA LEU A 196 1.68 12.74 9.29
C LEU A 196 0.25 12.87 8.75
N VAL A 197 0.09 13.01 7.44
CA VAL A 197 -1.20 13.11 6.74
C VAL A 197 -1.67 11.75 6.20
N ASP A 198 -0.85 10.70 6.26
CA ASP A 198 -1.28 9.36 5.86
C ASP A 198 -2.32 8.81 6.84
N TYR A 199 -3.50 8.46 6.32
CA TYR A 199 -4.60 7.87 7.10
C TYR A 199 -4.17 6.65 7.91
N ASN A 200 -3.22 5.85 7.42
CA ASN A 200 -2.71 4.70 8.16
C ASN A 200 -1.92 5.11 9.39
N ALA A 201 -1.07 6.14 9.26
CA ALA A 201 -0.30 6.70 10.36
C ALA A 201 -1.24 7.32 11.40
N VAL A 202 -2.21 8.12 10.95
CA VAL A 202 -3.24 8.74 11.79
C VAL A 202 -3.96 7.68 12.66
N GLU A 203 -4.50 6.63 12.05
CA GLU A 203 -5.18 5.56 12.81
C GLU A 203 -4.22 4.88 13.78
N SER A 204 -2.98 4.59 13.37
CA SER A 204 -2.01 3.91 14.25
C SER A 204 -1.64 4.75 15.47
N VAL A 205 -1.48 6.07 15.31
CA VAL A 205 -1.19 7.02 16.40
C VAL A 205 -2.39 7.11 17.33
N LEU A 206 -3.62 7.24 16.81
CA LEU A 206 -4.82 7.30 17.63
C LEU A 206 -5.08 5.98 18.39
N LEU A 207 -4.79 4.83 17.77
CA LEU A 207 -4.85 3.55 18.45
C LEU A 207 -3.79 3.43 19.55
N ALA A 208 -2.56 3.90 19.31
CA ALA A 208 -1.52 3.94 20.32
C ALA A 208 -1.90 4.85 21.50
N CYS A 209 -2.46 6.03 21.24
CA CYS A 209 -3.03 6.89 22.29
C CYS A 209 -4.13 6.16 23.07
N GLY A 210 -5.02 5.43 22.40
CA GLY A 210 -6.05 4.62 23.04
C GLY A 210 -5.49 3.52 23.94
N VAL A 211 -4.38 2.88 23.56
CA VAL A 211 -3.67 1.90 24.41
C VAL A 211 -3.10 2.59 25.64
N LEU A 212 -2.41 3.73 25.49
CA LEU A 212 -1.83 4.48 26.60
C LEU A 212 -2.90 4.98 27.59
N VAL A 213 -4.03 5.48 27.09
CA VAL A 213 -5.14 5.93 27.95
C VAL A 213 -5.73 4.78 28.76
N ASN A 214 -5.93 3.60 28.15
CA ASN A 214 -6.41 2.43 28.90
C ASN A 214 -5.38 1.96 29.95
N LEU A 215 -4.08 2.01 29.62
CA LEU A 215 -3.01 1.69 30.56
C LEU A 215 -3.03 2.64 31.77
N SER A 216 -3.10 3.95 31.52
CA SER A 216 -3.19 4.95 32.58
C SER A 216 -4.45 4.80 33.42
N GLY A 217 -5.59 4.42 32.82
CA GLY A 217 -6.81 4.12 33.54
C GLY A 217 -6.65 2.97 34.55
N ILE A 218 -5.92 1.91 34.18
CA ILE A 218 -5.59 0.82 35.11
C ILE A 218 -4.66 1.31 36.23
N MET A 219 -3.71 2.20 35.90
CA MET A 219 -2.79 2.80 36.89
C MET A 219 -3.55 3.63 37.94
N PHE A 220 -4.55 4.42 37.52
CA PHE A 220 -5.40 5.17 38.46
C PHE A 220 -6.23 4.27 39.38
N LEU A 221 -6.56 3.06 38.95
CA LEU A 221 -7.27 2.06 39.77
C LEU A 221 -6.35 1.23 40.66
N SER A 222 -5.04 1.50 40.68
CA SER A 222 -4.12 0.78 41.56
C SER A 222 -4.38 1.11 43.03
N ASN A 223 -4.15 0.14 43.93
CA ASN A 223 -4.34 0.34 45.37
C ASN A 223 -3.54 1.53 45.92
N ARG A 224 -2.41 1.83 45.28
CA ARG A 224 -1.56 2.99 45.60
C ARG A 224 -2.32 4.32 45.61
N PHE A 225 -3.32 4.49 44.74
CA PHE A 225 -4.11 5.72 44.61
C PHE A 225 -5.55 5.58 45.14
N ASN A 226 -5.99 4.37 45.46
CA ASN A 226 -7.33 4.13 46.01
C ASN A 226 -7.36 4.17 47.55
N ASP A 227 -6.24 3.92 48.22
CA ASP A 227 -6.17 3.96 49.69
C ASP A 227 -6.00 5.42 50.19
N PRO A 228 -6.93 5.96 51.02
CA PRO A 228 -6.91 7.37 51.42
C PRO A 228 -5.63 7.80 52.15
N GLU A 229 -5.02 6.89 52.92
CA GLU A 229 -3.78 7.16 53.66
C GLU A 229 -2.57 7.28 52.72
N LEU A 230 -2.44 6.36 51.76
CA LEU A 230 -1.35 6.34 50.77
C LEU A 230 -1.52 7.45 49.72
N MET A 231 -2.77 7.80 49.38
CA MET A 231 -3.08 8.86 48.44
C MET A 231 -2.49 10.20 48.88
N SER A 232 -2.56 10.52 50.17
CA SER A 232 -1.99 11.76 50.73
C SER A 232 -0.47 11.87 50.58
N TYR A 233 0.21 10.73 50.47
CA TYR A 233 1.67 10.66 50.33
C TYR A 233 2.12 10.71 48.87
N TYR A 234 1.29 10.24 47.92
CA TYR A 234 1.61 10.17 46.49
C TYR A 234 0.81 11.15 45.63
N THR A 235 0.29 12.24 46.21
CA THR A 235 -0.52 13.24 45.48
C THR A 235 0.21 13.83 44.28
N GLU A 236 1.50 14.16 44.45
CA GLU A 236 2.34 14.70 43.38
C GLU A 236 2.48 13.74 42.19
N GLU A 237 2.61 12.44 42.45
CA GLU A 237 2.71 11.42 41.39
C GLU A 237 1.38 11.22 40.67
N TYR A 238 0.27 11.24 41.41
CA TYR A 238 -1.07 11.17 40.85
C TYR A 238 -1.35 12.36 39.93
N ASP A 239 -1.03 13.58 40.38
CA ASP A 239 -1.25 14.81 39.63
C ASP A 239 -0.39 14.85 38.36
N GLN A 240 0.88 14.42 38.43
CA GLN A 240 1.75 14.30 37.26
C GLN A 240 1.19 13.32 36.22
N LEU A 241 0.72 12.15 36.67
CA LEU A 241 0.11 11.15 35.79
C LEU A 241 -1.19 11.70 35.17
N ALA A 242 -2.03 12.38 35.95
CA ALA A 242 -3.27 13.00 35.48
C ALA A 242 -3.01 14.08 34.43
N ILE A 243 -2.04 14.97 34.68
CA ILE A 243 -1.63 16.02 33.73
C ILE A 243 -1.09 15.38 32.44
N ALA A 244 -0.25 14.35 32.53
CA ALA A 244 0.30 13.67 31.36
C ALA A 244 -0.78 13.04 30.48
N VAL A 245 -1.76 12.35 31.09
CA VAL A 245 -2.89 11.73 30.37
C VAL A 245 -3.82 12.78 29.77
N ALA A 246 -4.15 13.83 30.52
CA ALA A 246 -4.95 14.94 30.03
C ALA A 246 -4.29 15.63 28.82
N THR A 247 -2.98 15.87 28.90
CA THR A 247 -2.18 16.44 27.80
C THR A 247 -2.16 15.53 26.58
N LEU A 248 -1.98 14.22 26.78
CA LEU A 248 -2.02 13.23 25.69
C LEU A 248 -3.38 13.22 24.98
N ILE A 249 -4.48 13.21 25.73
CA ILE A 249 -5.84 13.26 25.17
C ILE A 249 -6.04 14.57 24.40
N LEU A 250 -5.67 15.71 24.98
CA LEU A 250 -5.80 17.02 24.34
C LEU A 250 -5.01 17.09 23.02
N LEU A 251 -3.74 16.67 23.03
CA LEU A 251 -2.91 16.64 21.83
C LEU A 251 -3.49 15.72 20.75
N SER A 252 -4.04 14.55 21.13
CA SER A 252 -4.67 13.63 20.16
C SER A 252 -5.92 14.24 19.50
N CYS A 253 -6.74 14.95 20.27
CA CYS A 253 -7.91 15.67 19.77
C CYS A 253 -7.51 16.83 18.85
N VAL A 254 -6.50 17.61 19.24
CA VAL A 254 -5.95 18.71 18.42
C VAL A 254 -5.38 18.17 17.11
N TYR A 255 -4.59 17.09 17.16
CA TYR A 255 -4.03 16.45 15.97
C TYR A 255 -5.14 16.00 14.99
N PHE A 256 -6.16 15.30 15.47
CA PHE A 256 -7.29 14.88 14.64
C PHE A 256 -8.08 16.08 14.09
N GLY A 257 -8.33 17.11 14.91
CA GLY A 257 -9.02 18.33 14.51
C GLY A 257 -8.27 19.10 13.42
N LEU A 258 -6.95 19.24 13.55
CA LEU A 258 -6.10 19.85 12.54
C LEU A 258 -6.13 19.05 11.23
N LEU A 259 -5.97 17.72 11.29
CA LEU A 259 -6.04 16.87 10.10
C LEU A 259 -7.38 17.03 9.37
N LEU A 260 -8.50 17.03 10.12
CA LEU A 260 -9.82 17.25 9.56
C LEU A 260 -9.94 18.63 8.93
N ALA A 261 -9.43 19.69 9.59
CA ALA A 261 -9.42 21.03 9.04
C ALA A 261 -8.57 21.11 7.76
N PHE A 262 -7.41 20.44 7.72
CA PHE A 262 -6.60 20.31 6.52
C PHE A 262 -7.37 19.60 5.41
N GLU A 263 -7.98 18.45 5.66
CA GLU A 263 -8.79 17.75 4.65
C GLU A 263 -9.93 18.60 4.10
N VAL A 264 -10.68 19.26 4.98
CA VAL A 264 -11.79 20.15 4.59
C VAL A 264 -11.25 21.30 3.75
N PHE A 265 -10.10 21.88 4.12
CA PHE A 265 -9.44 22.92 3.34
C PHE A 265 -9.02 22.43 1.94
N PHE A 266 -8.44 21.23 1.84
CA PHE A 266 -8.10 20.59 0.55
C PHE A 266 -9.34 20.32 -0.30
N MET A 267 -10.46 19.92 0.32
CA MET A 267 -11.70 19.64 -0.39
C MET A 267 -12.37 20.91 -0.92
N LEU A 268 -12.30 22.02 -0.16
CA LEU A 268 -12.93 23.29 -0.51
C LEU A 268 -12.12 24.10 -1.53
N ASN A 269 -10.77 24.05 -1.49
CA ASN A 269 -9.91 24.86 -2.34
C ASN A 269 -8.78 24.04 -2.99
N PRO A 270 -9.08 23.22 -4.02
CA PRO A 270 -8.10 22.33 -4.63
C PRO A 270 -6.90 23.07 -5.26
N GLU A 271 -7.11 24.26 -5.82
CA GLU A 271 -6.05 25.05 -6.46
C GLU A 271 -5.05 25.65 -5.47
N ARG A 272 -5.53 26.18 -4.33
CA ARG A 272 -4.67 26.75 -3.28
C ARG A 272 -3.94 25.67 -2.49
N ALA A 273 -4.56 24.51 -2.34
CA ALA A 273 -3.97 23.39 -1.63
C ALA A 273 -2.80 22.75 -2.42
N ALA A 274 -2.89 22.71 -3.76
CA ALA A 274 -1.77 22.33 -4.61
C ALA A 274 -0.55 23.27 -4.45
N TRP A 275 -0.80 24.57 -4.23
CA TRP A 275 0.24 25.57 -3.95
C TRP A 275 0.88 25.38 -2.56
N CYS A 276 0.09 25.09 -1.52
CA CYS A 276 0.61 24.76 -0.18
C CYS A 276 1.46 23.48 -0.17
N VAL A 277 1.04 22.43 -0.88
CA VAL A 277 1.85 21.21 -1.04
C VAL A 277 3.13 21.50 -1.82
N ALA A 278 3.07 22.34 -2.85
CA ALA A 278 4.27 22.77 -3.58
C ALA A 278 5.27 23.50 -2.68
N LEU A 279 4.80 24.26 -1.67
CA LEU A 279 5.66 24.86 -0.64
C LEU A 279 6.28 23.83 0.31
N CYS A 280 5.55 22.76 0.65
CA CYS A 280 6.00 21.68 1.54
C CYS A 280 6.78 20.54 0.83
N THR A 281 6.97 20.62 -0.50
CA THR A 281 7.78 19.67 -1.27
C THR A 281 9.21 20.18 -1.44
N SER A 282 10.19 19.27 -1.41
CA SER A 282 11.61 19.61 -1.61
C SER A 282 11.83 20.34 -2.94
N ARG A 283 12.84 21.23 -3.00
CA ARG A 283 13.19 22.00 -4.22
C ARG A 283 13.28 21.13 -5.48
N ALA A 284 13.77 19.89 -5.36
CA ALA A 284 13.88 18.93 -6.45
C ALA A 284 12.52 18.49 -7.05
N LYS A 285 11.44 18.40 -6.25
CA LYS A 285 10.09 18.11 -6.75
C LYS A 285 9.44 19.34 -7.40
N ARG A 286 9.74 20.54 -6.90
CA ARG A 286 9.31 21.82 -7.53
C ARG A 286 9.92 21.99 -8.92
N GLU A 287 11.20 21.66 -9.10
CA GLU A 287 11.88 21.67 -10.41
C GLU A 287 11.30 20.66 -11.40
N LYS A 288 11.05 19.41 -10.96
CA LYS A 288 10.43 18.39 -11.83
C LYS A 288 9.01 18.75 -12.24
N MET A 289 8.21 19.33 -11.35
CA MET A 289 6.88 19.84 -11.72
C MET A 289 6.96 21.07 -12.63
N ALA A 290 7.92 21.98 -12.41
CA ALA A 290 8.14 23.14 -13.28
C ALA A 290 8.54 22.73 -14.70
N LYS A 291 9.44 21.74 -14.87
CA LYS A 291 9.79 21.19 -16.19
C LYS A 291 8.61 20.51 -16.90
N LYS A 292 7.74 19.85 -16.13
CA LYS A 292 6.52 19.22 -16.63
C LYS A 292 5.46 20.25 -17.07
N ILE A 293 5.33 21.36 -16.35
CA ILE A 293 4.44 22.49 -16.71
C ILE A 293 5.01 23.27 -17.91
N SER A 294 6.33 23.40 -18.01
CA SER A 294 7.04 24.04 -19.14
C SER A 294 6.98 23.23 -20.45
N GLY A 295 6.45 21.99 -20.42
CA GLY A 295 6.37 21.11 -21.60
C GLY A 295 7.71 20.63 -22.15
N GLU A 296 8.81 20.84 -21.42
CA GLU A 296 10.17 20.54 -21.88
C GLU A 296 10.48 19.02 -21.81
N ASP A 297 9.90 18.35 -20.80
CA ASP A 297 9.96 16.90 -20.65
C ASP A 297 9.12 16.16 -21.73
N ASP A 298 8.01 16.76 -22.18
CA ASP A 298 7.20 16.18 -23.26
C ASP A 298 7.88 16.35 -24.63
N LYS A 299 8.58 17.46 -24.88
CA LYS A 299 9.37 17.67 -26.10
C LYS A 299 10.56 16.72 -26.21
N THR A 300 11.28 16.49 -25.11
CA THR A 300 12.43 15.56 -25.08
C THR A 300 11.99 14.10 -25.24
N LYS A 301 10.88 13.70 -24.60
CA LYS A 301 10.31 12.35 -24.75
C LYS A 301 9.69 12.12 -26.13
N ALA A 302 9.00 13.11 -26.71
CA ALA A 302 8.47 13.02 -28.08
C ALA A 302 9.60 12.89 -29.12
N ARG A 303 10.74 13.57 -28.91
CA ARG A 303 11.92 13.46 -29.78
C ARG A 303 12.61 12.08 -29.66
N ALA A 304 12.57 11.46 -28.47
CA ALA A 304 13.06 10.10 -28.27
C ALA A 304 12.12 9.04 -28.88
N SER A 305 10.79 9.20 -28.75
CA SER A 305 9.82 8.28 -29.33
C SER A 305 9.77 8.37 -30.87
N ALA A 306 9.93 9.56 -31.44
CA ALA A 306 10.03 9.73 -32.90
C ALA A 306 11.27 9.03 -33.50
N ARG A 307 12.34 8.87 -32.71
CA ARG A 307 13.56 8.14 -33.13
C ARG A 307 13.43 6.62 -32.99
N ALA A 308 12.48 6.13 -32.18
CA ALA A 308 12.25 4.71 -31.91
C ALA A 308 11.05 4.10 -32.67
N GLY A 309 10.27 4.92 -33.38
CA GLY A 309 8.99 4.55 -34.03
C GLY A 309 9.07 3.59 -35.23
N GLY A 310 10.09 2.74 -35.32
CA GLY A 310 10.26 1.78 -36.42
C GLY A 310 10.52 0.33 -36.00
N LYS A 311 10.58 0.01 -34.70
CA LYS A 311 10.88 -1.35 -34.23
C LYS A 311 9.65 -2.03 -33.65
N THR A 312 9.39 -3.26 -34.11
CA THR A 312 8.29 -4.10 -33.65
C THR A 312 8.69 -4.89 -32.39
N VAL A 313 7.71 -5.47 -31.68
CA VAL A 313 7.96 -6.28 -30.46
C VAL A 313 8.92 -7.45 -30.71
N GLY A 314 8.97 -7.98 -31.94
CA GLY A 314 9.94 -9.00 -32.35
C GLY A 314 11.39 -8.48 -32.38
N ASP A 315 11.61 -7.23 -32.76
CA ASP A 315 12.94 -6.60 -32.79
C ASP A 315 13.49 -6.39 -31.38
N PHE A 316 12.61 -6.09 -30.42
CA PHE A 316 12.98 -5.93 -29.01
C PHE A 316 13.42 -7.27 -28.40
N HIS A 317 12.75 -8.36 -28.74
CA HIS A 317 13.11 -9.69 -28.27
C HIS A 317 14.45 -10.16 -28.87
N MET A 318 14.72 -9.84 -30.14
CA MET A 318 15.97 -10.18 -30.78
C MET A 318 17.15 -9.33 -30.24
N GLU A 319 16.97 -8.03 -30.01
CA GLU A 319 17.98 -7.18 -29.35
C GLU A 319 18.23 -7.59 -27.90
N GLN A 320 17.20 -7.97 -27.15
CA GLN A 320 17.35 -8.46 -25.79
C GLN A 320 18.06 -9.82 -25.76
N SER A 321 17.80 -10.71 -26.73
CA SER A 321 18.53 -11.98 -26.87
C SER A 321 20.00 -11.77 -27.26
N MET A 322 20.29 -10.81 -28.15
CA MET A 322 21.67 -10.46 -28.53
C MET A 322 22.42 -9.80 -27.38
N LEU A 323 21.76 -8.95 -26.58
CA LEU A 323 22.34 -8.34 -25.37
C LEU A 323 22.60 -9.35 -24.26
N VAL A 324 21.73 -10.35 -24.10
CA VAL A 324 21.94 -11.47 -23.16
C VAL A 324 23.07 -12.38 -23.66
N SER A 325 23.13 -12.67 -24.96
CA SER A 325 24.22 -13.46 -25.56
C SER A 325 25.56 -12.73 -25.51
N SER A 326 25.60 -11.42 -25.74
CA SER A 326 26.82 -10.62 -25.64
C SER A 326 27.29 -10.48 -24.20
N ARG A 327 26.35 -10.38 -23.24
CA ARG A 327 26.67 -10.36 -21.81
C ARG A 327 27.15 -11.71 -21.30
N ALA A 328 26.55 -12.82 -21.75
CA ALA A 328 27.02 -14.16 -21.43
C ALA A 328 28.44 -14.41 -21.99
N ALA A 329 28.72 -13.91 -23.20
CA ALA A 329 30.06 -13.96 -23.78
C ALA A 329 31.07 -13.09 -23.01
N SER A 330 30.69 -11.89 -22.56
CA SER A 330 31.56 -11.04 -21.73
C SER A 330 31.79 -11.59 -20.32
N ASP A 331 30.78 -12.21 -19.72
CA ASP A 331 30.88 -12.81 -18.39
C ASP A 331 31.72 -14.09 -18.41
N ALA A 332 31.67 -14.87 -19.51
CA ALA A 332 32.57 -16.00 -19.74
C ALA A 332 34.03 -15.54 -19.90
N ALA A 333 34.28 -14.50 -20.71
CA ALA A 333 35.62 -13.94 -20.89
C ALA A 333 36.19 -13.34 -19.58
N ASN A 334 35.35 -12.69 -18.77
CA ASN A 334 35.75 -12.16 -17.47
C ASN A 334 35.99 -13.26 -16.42
N ALA A 335 35.28 -14.39 -16.50
CA ALA A 335 35.50 -15.54 -15.62
C ALA A 335 36.83 -16.24 -15.91
N ASP A 336 37.20 -16.39 -17.19
CA ASP A 336 38.52 -16.92 -17.59
C ASP A 336 39.65 -16.00 -17.11
N PHE A 337 39.48 -14.68 -17.27
CA PHE A 337 40.46 -13.67 -16.82
C PHE A 337 40.60 -13.59 -15.29
N ALA A 338 39.52 -13.80 -14.54
CA ALA A 338 39.53 -13.85 -13.08
C ALA A 338 40.13 -15.17 -12.54
N SER A 339 39.93 -16.29 -13.24
CA SER A 339 40.51 -17.58 -12.85
C SER A 339 42.04 -17.58 -12.96
N GLY A 340 42.61 -16.99 -14.01
CA GLY A 340 44.06 -16.85 -14.17
C GLY A 340 44.71 -15.91 -13.15
N ALA A 341 43.95 -15.01 -12.51
CA ALA A 341 44.45 -14.12 -11.45
C ALA A 341 44.46 -14.79 -10.07
N LEU A 342 43.68 -15.87 -9.87
CA LEU A 342 43.64 -16.66 -8.64
C LEU A 342 44.74 -17.74 -8.60
N GLU A 343 45.28 -18.12 -9.77
CA GLU A 343 46.34 -19.13 -9.91
C GLU A 343 47.77 -18.54 -9.90
N SER A 344 47.93 -17.21 -10.01
CA SER A 344 49.24 -16.55 -10.02
C SER A 344 49.68 -16.07 -8.63
N ASP A 345 50.90 -16.42 -8.20
CA ASP A 345 51.53 -15.99 -6.93
C ASP A 345 51.95 -14.49 -6.90
N ALA A 346 51.53 -13.69 -7.89
CA ALA A 346 51.82 -12.25 -7.98
C ALA A 346 50.60 -11.41 -7.61
N LEU A 347 50.83 -10.21 -7.06
CA LEU A 347 49.78 -9.26 -6.69
C LEU A 347 48.89 -8.93 -7.91
N PRO A 348 47.56 -9.11 -7.83
CA PRO A 348 46.66 -8.89 -8.96
C PRO A 348 46.66 -7.42 -9.44
N THR A 349 46.58 -7.23 -10.75
CA THR A 349 46.48 -5.90 -11.37
C THR A 349 45.07 -5.32 -11.14
N GLU A 350 44.92 -3.99 -11.09
CA GLU A 350 43.64 -3.29 -10.83
C GLU A 350 42.47 -3.79 -11.70
N LYS A 351 42.73 -4.07 -12.98
CA LYS A 351 41.73 -4.64 -13.91
C LYS A 351 41.30 -6.07 -13.57
N GLN A 352 42.19 -6.87 -13.00
CA GLN A 352 41.86 -8.22 -12.54
C GLN A 352 40.99 -8.16 -11.28
N TRP A 353 41.22 -7.16 -10.42
CA TRP A 353 40.40 -6.94 -9.23
C TRP A 353 38.97 -6.52 -9.58
N GLU A 354 38.81 -5.63 -10.57
CA GLU A 354 37.48 -5.24 -11.08
C GLU A 354 36.71 -6.43 -11.66
N ALA A 355 37.40 -7.32 -12.41
CA ALA A 355 36.79 -8.53 -12.97
C ALA A 355 36.32 -9.50 -11.87
N VAL A 356 37.14 -9.71 -10.83
CA VAL A 356 36.79 -10.56 -9.67
C VAL A 356 35.60 -9.97 -8.90
N GLN A 357 35.55 -8.65 -8.69
CA GLN A 357 34.41 -8.00 -8.02
C GLN A 357 33.12 -8.12 -8.83
N ALA A 358 33.19 -7.94 -10.15
CA ALA A 358 32.03 -8.10 -11.03
C ALA A 358 31.47 -9.53 -10.98
N GLN A 359 32.35 -10.54 -10.94
CA GLN A 359 31.98 -11.95 -10.83
C GLN A 359 31.39 -12.31 -9.45
N LEU A 360 31.90 -11.72 -8.37
CA LEU A 360 31.32 -11.88 -7.03
C LEU A 360 29.92 -11.27 -6.93
N GLN A 361 29.72 -10.08 -7.49
CA GLN A 361 28.41 -9.43 -7.53
C GLN A 361 27.40 -10.20 -8.38
N SER A 362 27.81 -10.87 -9.46
CA SER A 362 26.91 -11.73 -10.24
C SER A 362 26.50 -12.98 -9.45
N LYS A 363 27.44 -13.65 -8.76
CA LYS A 363 27.15 -14.82 -7.90
C LYS A 363 26.24 -14.48 -6.72
N ILE A 364 26.45 -13.34 -6.05
CA ILE A 364 25.59 -12.87 -4.96
C ILE A 364 24.16 -12.62 -5.46
N ARG A 365 24.01 -12.01 -6.65
CA ARG A 365 22.69 -11.79 -7.28
C ARG A 365 21.97 -13.10 -7.60
N ALA A 366 22.68 -14.10 -8.13
CA ALA A 366 22.12 -15.41 -8.42
C ALA A 366 21.66 -16.15 -7.14
N ALA A 367 22.45 -16.11 -6.06
CA ALA A 367 22.11 -16.72 -4.79
C ALA A 367 20.87 -16.08 -4.12
N LYS A 368 20.69 -14.76 -4.28
CA LYS A 368 19.52 -14.03 -3.77
C LYS A 368 18.22 -14.35 -4.50
N TRP A 369 18.31 -14.73 -5.78
CA TRP A 369 17.16 -15.12 -6.59
C TRP A 369 16.66 -16.55 -6.25
N GLY A 370 17.59 -17.44 -5.89
CA GLY A 370 17.28 -18.80 -5.42
C GLY A 370 16.55 -18.86 -4.07
N SER A 371 16.73 -17.87 -3.19
CA SER A 371 16.02 -17.82 -1.90
C SER A 371 14.63 -17.18 -1.99
N PHE A 372 14.37 -16.34 -3.00
CA PHE A 372 13.06 -15.69 -3.19
C PHE A 372 12.00 -16.62 -3.80
N THR A 373 12.43 -17.66 -4.52
CA THR A 373 11.54 -18.68 -5.13
C THR A 373 11.01 -19.71 -4.12
N GLN A 374 11.50 -19.71 -2.88
CA GLN A 374 11.12 -20.67 -1.82
C GLN A 374 10.11 -20.14 -0.78
N MET A 375 9.43 -19.01 -0.99
CA MET A 375 8.28 -18.68 -0.12
C MET A 375 7.04 -19.51 -0.52
N PRO A 376 6.55 -20.43 0.34
CA PRO A 376 5.37 -21.21 0.02
C PRO A 376 4.12 -20.32 0.15
N TYR A 377 3.53 -19.98 -0.99
CA TYR A 377 2.13 -19.56 -1.07
C TYR A 377 1.27 -20.82 -0.90
N GLN A 378 1.17 -21.36 0.31
CA GLN A 378 0.34 -22.53 0.57
C GLN A 378 -1.15 -22.13 0.57
N GLY A 379 -1.79 -22.57 -0.51
CA GLY A 379 -3.21 -22.52 -0.84
C GLY A 379 -4.22 -22.64 0.30
N ALA A 380 -5.19 -21.73 0.26
CA ALA A 380 -6.53 -21.93 0.78
C ALA A 380 -7.53 -21.96 -0.39
N TYR A 381 -7.39 -22.97 -1.27
CA TYR A 381 -8.39 -23.34 -2.27
C TYR A 381 -8.38 -24.87 -2.42
N ALA A 382 -8.99 -25.55 -1.46
CA ALA A 382 -9.37 -26.95 -1.57
C ALA A 382 -10.72 -27.11 -0.88
N ALA A 383 -11.81 -26.83 -1.62
CA ALA A 383 -13.16 -27.24 -1.28
C ALA A 383 -14.10 -27.01 -2.47
N GLU A 384 -14.00 -27.83 -3.51
CA GLU A 384 -15.15 -28.24 -4.35
C GLU A 384 -14.68 -29.28 -5.37
N ALA A 385 -14.94 -30.57 -5.08
CA ALA A 385 -15.20 -31.65 -6.04
C ALA A 385 -15.09 -33.03 -5.35
N ALA A 386 -16.17 -33.47 -4.70
CA ALA A 386 -16.45 -34.88 -4.47
C ALA A 386 -17.89 -35.02 -3.95
N GLY A 387 -18.80 -35.51 -4.78
CA GLY A 387 -20.20 -35.72 -4.38
C GLY A 387 -21.19 -35.99 -5.51
N SER A 388 -20.76 -36.68 -6.58
CA SER A 388 -21.66 -37.40 -7.48
C SER A 388 -20.84 -38.50 -8.12
N ASP A 389 -20.98 -39.72 -7.61
CA ASP A 389 -21.18 -40.94 -8.40
C ASP A 389 -21.19 -42.19 -7.49
N ALA A 390 -22.32 -42.90 -7.55
CA ALA A 390 -22.57 -44.35 -7.37
C ALA A 390 -21.91 -45.13 -6.21
N HIS A 391 -22.70 -45.47 -5.19
CA HIS A 391 -23.34 -46.79 -5.01
C HIS A 391 -24.28 -46.82 -3.80
#